data_AF-A0A383EPS5-F1
#
_entry.id   AF-A0A383EPS5-F1
#
_cell.length_a   1.000
_cell.length_b   1.000
_cell.length_c   1.000
_cell.angle_alpha   90.00
_cell.angle_beta   90.00
_cell.angle_gamma   90.00
#
_symmetry.space_group_name_H-M   'P 1'
#
loop_
_entity.id
_entity.type
_entity.pdbx_description
1 polymer ?
#
loop_
_entity_poly.entity_id
_entity_poly.type
_entity_poly.pdbx_seq_one_letter_code
_entity_poly.pdbx_strand_id
1 'polypeptide(L)' 'MEEEKSYEDQVGWTVSQQILDPYEEDLEAQEPDVVTHQCSMCGSIMQIPQPKRERYKVICAYSECGHEDMIGG' A
#
# COMPACT_ATOMS: atom_id res chain seq x y z
N MET A 1 -37.95 -37.12 -18.91
CA MET A 1 -38.42 -36.11 -17.94
C MET A 1 -37.16 -35.49 -17.40
N GLU A 2 -36.89 -34.27 -17.86
CA GLU A 2 -35.68 -33.50 -17.60
C GLU A 2 -35.45 -33.30 -16.10
N GLU A 3 -34.21 -33.60 -15.71
CA GLU A 3 -33.33 -32.82 -14.84
C GLU A 3 -33.97 -31.71 -13.99
N GLU A 4 -33.99 -31.90 -12.67
CA GLU A 4 -33.76 -30.84 -11.70
C GLU A 4 -33.11 -31.48 -10.47
N LYS A 5 -31.78 -31.68 -10.56
CA LYS A 5 -30.95 -31.92 -9.38
C LYS A 5 -30.95 -30.61 -8.58
N SER A 6 -31.86 -30.50 -7.61
CA SER A 6 -31.84 -29.44 -6.60
C SER A 6 -30.55 -29.56 -5.80
N TYR A 7 -29.50 -28.89 -6.26
CA TYR A 7 -28.29 -28.68 -5.47
C TYR A 7 -28.62 -27.60 -4.45
N GLU A 8 -28.95 -28.04 -3.23
CA GLU A 8 -29.12 -27.16 -2.09
C GLU A 8 -27.73 -26.69 -1.66
N ASP A 9 -27.35 -25.49 -2.11
CA ASP A 9 -26.11 -24.82 -1.73
C ASP A 9 -26.22 -24.34 -0.27
N GLN A 10 -26.17 -25.29 0.68
CA GLN A 10 -25.98 -24.96 2.10
C GLN A 10 -24.50 -24.82 2.39
N VAL A 11 -23.87 -23.80 1.81
CA VAL A 11 -22.60 -23.26 2.34
C VAL A 11 -22.91 -22.29 3.48
N GLY A 12 -23.48 -22.83 4.56
CA GLY A 12 -23.40 -22.18 5.84
C GLY A 12 -21.97 -22.31 6.32
N TRP A 13 -21.16 -21.24 6.20
CA TRP A 13 -19.88 -21.16 6.90
C TRP A 13 -20.20 -21.36 8.39
N THR A 14 -20.03 -22.59 8.88
CA THR A 14 -20.17 -22.86 10.30
C THR A 14 -18.97 -22.17 10.93
N VAL A 15 -19.21 -20.97 11.47
CA VAL A 15 -18.29 -20.36 12.44
C VAL A 15 -18.31 -21.30 13.63
N SER A 16 -17.43 -22.30 13.59
CA SER A 16 -16.98 -22.96 14.79
C SER A 16 -16.42 -21.85 15.66
N GLN A 17 -17.12 -21.54 16.75
CA GLN A 17 -16.67 -20.60 17.77
C GLN A 17 -15.44 -21.19 18.47
N GLN A 18 -14.34 -21.31 17.73
CA GLN A 18 -13.03 -21.24 18.33
C GLN A 18 -12.91 -19.79 18.76
N ILE A 19 -12.95 -19.60 20.08
CA ILE A 19 -12.50 -18.37 20.72
C ILE A 19 -11.04 -18.25 20.29
N LEU A 20 -10.83 -17.57 19.17
CA LEU A 20 -9.52 -17.15 18.73
C LEU A 20 -9.07 -16.20 19.83
N ASP A 21 -7.99 -16.56 20.52
CA ASP A 21 -7.29 -15.66 21.43
C ASP A 21 -7.20 -14.28 20.77
N PRO A 22 -7.45 -13.18 21.52
CA PRO A 22 -7.32 -11.84 20.96
C PRO A 22 -5.93 -11.73 20.36
N TYR A 23 -5.86 -11.72 19.03
CA TYR A 23 -4.62 -11.54 18.29
C TYR A 23 -4.02 -10.25 18.82
N GLU A 24 -2.86 -10.38 19.45
CA GLU A 24 -2.25 -9.37 20.30
C GLU A 24 -2.36 -7.98 19.67
N GLU A 25 -2.83 -7.07 20.52
CA GLU A 25 -2.94 -5.63 20.32
C GLU A 25 -1.83 -5.08 19.40
N ASP A 26 -2.29 -4.31 18.41
CA ASP A 26 -1.51 -3.26 17.77
C ASP A 26 -0.17 -3.71 17.16
N LEU A 27 -0.26 -4.31 15.98
CA LEU A 27 0.63 -3.81 14.92
C LEU A 27 0.20 -2.36 14.66
N GLU A 28 0.63 -1.45 15.55
CA GLU A 28 0.66 -0.01 15.30
C GLU A 28 1.17 0.11 13.88
N ALA A 29 0.29 0.46 12.95
CA ALA A 29 0.62 0.51 11.54
C ALA A 29 1.67 1.61 11.42
N GLN A 30 2.94 1.23 11.52
CA GLN A 30 4.06 2.16 11.50
C GLN A 30 3.87 3.00 10.26
N GLU A 31 3.54 4.28 10.47
CA GLU A 31 3.30 5.20 9.38
C GLU A 31 4.54 5.17 8.50
N PRO A 32 4.39 5.07 7.17
CA PRO A 32 5.55 4.99 6.30
C PRO A 32 6.38 6.26 6.51
N ASP A 33 7.64 6.08 6.92
CA ASP A 33 8.56 7.20 7.07
C ASP A 33 8.56 8.03 5.78
N VAL A 34 8.52 9.35 5.93
CA VAL A 34 8.50 10.30 4.80
C VAL A 34 9.80 11.07 4.73
N VAL A 35 10.31 11.27 3.50
CA VAL A 35 11.50 12.06 3.22
C VAL A 35 11.09 13.31 2.47
N THR A 36 11.68 14.44 2.83
CA THR A 36 11.50 15.69 2.10
C THR A 36 12.51 15.78 0.97
N HIS A 37 12.03 15.90 -0.27
CA HIS A 37 12.84 16.06 -1.48
C HIS A 37 12.64 17.47 -2.05
N GLN A 38 13.74 18.13 -2.45
CA GLN A 38 13.71 19.39 -3.17
C GLN A 38 14.07 19.15 -4.63
N CYS A 39 13.16 19.51 -5.55
CA CYS A 39 13.39 19.33 -6.97
C CYS A 39 14.50 20.26 -7.48
N SER A 40 15.49 19.71 -8.21
CA SER A 40 16.64 20.48 -8.68
C SER A 40 16.29 21.52 -9.76
N MET A 41 15.21 21.28 -10.52
CA MET A 41 14.81 22.14 -11.63
C MET A 41 13.93 23.32 -11.21
N CYS A 42 12.88 23.06 -10.42
CA CYS A 42 11.90 24.09 -10.04
C CYS A 42 12.02 24.54 -8.57
N GLY A 43 12.85 23.87 -7.77
CA GLY A 43 13.04 24.18 -6.35
C GLY A 43 11.85 23.82 -5.45
N SER A 44 10.81 23.18 -6.00
CA SER A 44 9.64 22.74 -5.22
C SER A 44 10.04 21.69 -4.19
N ILE A 45 9.39 21.76 -3.03
CA ILE A 45 9.61 20.82 -1.92
C ILE A 45 8.45 19.84 -1.92
N MET A 46 8.77 18.54 -1.91
CA MET A 46 7.80 17.45 -1.95
C MET A 46 8.10 16.44 -0.85
N GLN A 47 7.05 15.83 -0.30
CA GLN A 47 7.20 14.70 0.61
C GLN A 47 6.99 13.41 -0.16
N ILE A 48 8.00 12.54 -0.12
CA ILE A 48 7.96 11.23 -0.75
C ILE A 48 8.05 10.15 0.33
N PRO A 49 7.38 8.99 0.15
CA PRO A 49 7.57 7.87 1.06
C PRO A 49 9.04 7.42 1.03
N GLN A 50 9.54 6.94 2.17
CA GLN A 50 10.94 6.57 2.30
C GLN A 50 11.29 5.47 1.29
N PRO A 51 12.24 5.73 0.38
CA PRO A 51 12.62 4.76 -0.62
C PRO A 51 13.37 3.60 0.04
N LYS A 52 13.04 2.38 -0.37
CA LYS A 52 13.71 1.15 0.12
C LYS A 52 15.13 0.97 -0.42
N ARG A 53 15.56 1.80 -1.37
CA ARG A 53 16.85 1.70 -2.05
C ARG A 53 17.63 2.99 -1.86
N GLU A 54 18.96 2.86 -1.75
CA GLU A 54 19.88 4.00 -1.68
C GLU A 54 19.86 4.85 -2.95
N ARG A 55 19.64 4.21 -4.11
CA ARG A 55 19.51 4.88 -5.41
C ARG A 55 18.07 4.80 -5.92
N TYR A 56 17.49 5.96 -6.17
CA TYR A 56 16.11 6.08 -6.62
C TYR A 56 15.91 7.32 -7.49
N LYS A 57 14.85 7.31 -8.30
CA LYS A 57 14.44 8.43 -9.14
C LYS A 57 13.20 9.06 -8.52
N VAL A 58 13.19 10.38 -8.38
CA VAL A 58 12.03 11.15 -7.92
C VAL A 58 11.51 11.96 -9.10
N ILE A 59 10.24 11.79 -9.42
CA ILE A 59 9.57 12.58 -10.44
C ILE A 59 8.85 13.73 -9.72
N CYS A 60 9.06 14.96 -10.19
CA CYS A 60 8.38 16.11 -9.63
C CYS A 60 6.86 15.99 -9.83
N ALA A 61 6.12 16.05 -8.72
CA ALA A 61 4.65 15.98 -8.71
C ALA A 61 3.99 17.21 -9.38
N TYR A 62 4.76 18.27 -9.60
CA TYR A 62 4.29 19.45 -10.32
C TYR A 62 4.19 19.14 -11.81
N SER A 63 2.97 19.15 -12.35
CA SER A 63 2.67 18.80 -13.75
C SER A 63 3.40 19.65 -14.78
N GLU A 64 3.72 20.90 -14.44
CA GLU A 64 4.47 21.81 -15.30
C GLU A 64 5.98 21.51 -15.32
N CYS A 65 6.50 20.88 -14.26
CA CYS A 65 7.92 20.54 -14.14
C CYS A 65 8.19 19.15 -14.72
N GLY A 66 7.54 18.11 -14.17
CA GLY A 66 7.73 16.71 -14.59
C GLY A 66 9.17 16.21 -14.56
N HIS A 67 10.08 16.94 -13.91
CA HIS A 67 11.50 16.62 -13.91
C HIS A 67 11.79 15.35 -13.10
N GLU A 68 12.79 14.60 -13.53
CA GLU A 68 13.20 13.36 -12.89
C GLU A 68 14.57 13.54 -12.23
N ASP A 69 14.58 13.70 -10.91
CA ASP A 69 15.79 13.81 -10.11
C ASP A 69 16.31 12.41 -9.77
N MET A 70 17.59 12.14 -10.07
CA MET A 70 18.27 10.92 -9.62
C MET A 70 18.97 11.19 -8.28
N ILE A 71 18.59 10.41 -7.27
CA ILE A 71 19.15 10.46 -5.92
C ILE A 71 19.99 9.21 -5.66
N GLY A 72 21.16 9.42 -5.07
CA GLY A 72 22.17 8.40 -4.81
C GLY A 72 23.23 8.34 -5.93
N GLY A 73 24.49 8.52 -5.55
CA GLY A 73 25.64 8.65 -6.47
C GLY A 73 26.19 7.34 -7.01
#